data_AF-A0A1A6HG41-F1
#
_entry.id   AF-A0A1A6HG41-F1
#
_cell.length_a   1.000
_cell.length_b   1.000
_cell.length_c   1.000
_cell.angle_alpha   90.00
_cell.angle_beta   90.00
_cell.angle_gamma   90.00
#
_symmetry.space_group_name_H-M   'P 1'
#
loop_
_entity.id
_entity.type
_entity.pdbx_description
1 polymer ?
#
loop_
_entity_poly.entity_id
_entity_poly.type
_entity_poly.pdbx_seq_one_letter_code
_entity_poly.pdbx_strand_id
1 'polypeptide(L)'
;MKQTPPAARPWVGQEAGGIANAQFCRPVHSGSAQARGLTVNTAVASTAGFGFAATRQEVVLKVGESNLKTSQMSNLMNQARLKVLRARDDLITDLLNEAKQRLSRVVKDTTRYQVLLDGLVLQGLYQLLEPRMIVRCRKQDFPLVKAAVQKAIPMYKIATKKDVDVQIDQEAYLPEEIAGGVEIYNGDRKIKVSNTLESRLDLIAQQMMPEVRGALFGANANRKFLD
;
A
#
# COMPACT_ATOMS: atom_id res chain seq x y z
N MET A 1 -12.40 -37.51 0.40
CA MET A 1 -12.18 -37.55 -1.06
C MET A 1 -11.99 -36.13 -1.57
N LYS A 2 -10.81 -35.86 -2.16
CA LYS A 2 -10.52 -34.87 -3.24
C LYS A 2 -10.90 -33.39 -2.98
N GLN A 3 -10.07 -32.37 -3.19
CA GLN A 3 -8.77 -32.21 -3.83
C GLN A 3 -8.27 -30.80 -3.47
N THR A 4 -7.00 -30.69 -3.08
CA THR A 4 -6.18 -29.47 -3.16
C THR A 4 -5.77 -29.20 -4.61
N PRO A 5 -5.79 -27.96 -5.10
CA PRO A 5 -5.04 -27.59 -6.30
C PRO A 5 -3.66 -27.00 -5.93
N PRO A 6 -2.55 -27.46 -6.53
CA PRO A 6 -1.27 -26.77 -6.41
C PRO A 6 -0.79 -26.12 -7.71
N ALA A 7 0.16 -25.20 -7.55
CA ALA A 7 1.18 -24.71 -8.47
C ALA A 7 0.89 -23.42 -9.26
N ALA A 8 1.41 -22.30 -8.73
CA ALA A 8 1.96 -21.23 -9.54
C ALA A 8 3.46 -21.50 -9.77
N ARG A 9 3.90 -21.57 -11.03
CA ARG A 9 5.32 -21.61 -11.41
C ARG A 9 5.80 -20.22 -11.88
N PRO A 10 7.11 -19.94 -11.78
CA PRO A 10 7.67 -18.61 -11.94
C PRO A 10 7.89 -18.24 -13.42
N TRP A 11 7.81 -16.94 -13.71
CA TRP A 11 8.24 -16.31 -14.94
C TRP A 11 9.76 -16.49 -15.14
N VAL A 12 10.15 -17.07 -16.28
CA VAL A 12 11.53 -17.07 -16.78
C VAL A 12 11.52 -16.29 -18.09
N GLY A 13 12.34 -15.24 -18.15
CA GLY A 13 12.58 -14.46 -19.35
C GLY A 13 13.49 -15.19 -20.33
N GLN A 14 13.33 -14.89 -21.62
CA GLN A 14 14.39 -15.07 -22.59
C GLN A 14 14.26 -14.13 -23.78
N GLU A 15 15.42 -13.70 -24.23
CA GLU A 15 15.76 -12.74 -25.26
C GLU A 15 15.35 -13.19 -26.66
N ALA A 16 15.15 -12.23 -27.58
CA ALA A 16 15.23 -12.48 -29.01
C ALA A 16 15.79 -11.24 -29.72
N GLY A 17 17.05 -11.33 -30.13
CA GLY A 17 17.62 -10.55 -31.22
C GLY A 17 17.79 -11.42 -32.47
N GLY A 18 17.91 -10.79 -33.64
CA GLY A 18 18.69 -11.35 -34.75
C GLY A 18 17.95 -11.77 -36.04
N ILE A 19 17.84 -10.84 -36.98
CA ILE A 19 18.14 -10.90 -38.44
C ILE A 19 18.21 -12.22 -39.24
N ALA A 20 17.72 -12.11 -40.50
CA ALA A 20 18.03 -12.81 -41.78
C ALA A 20 16.88 -13.69 -42.33
N ASN A 21 16.20 -13.35 -43.44
CA ASN A 21 16.56 -13.24 -44.88
C ASN A 21 16.24 -14.54 -45.67
N ALA A 22 15.30 -14.44 -46.63
CA ALA A 22 15.11 -15.22 -47.88
C ALA A 22 13.66 -14.96 -48.37
N GLN A 23 13.36 -14.22 -49.46
CA GLN A 23 13.64 -14.49 -50.89
C GLN A 23 12.98 -15.83 -51.31
N PHE A 24 12.04 -15.95 -52.25
CA PHE A 24 11.84 -15.31 -53.56
C PHE A 24 10.48 -15.77 -54.14
N CYS A 25 9.87 -14.96 -55.02
CA CYS A 25 9.10 -15.31 -56.23
C CYS A 25 7.91 -14.36 -56.47
N ARG A 26 8.13 -13.39 -57.38
CA ARG A 26 7.06 -12.69 -58.12
C ARG A 26 6.54 -13.60 -59.24
N PRO A 27 5.30 -13.39 -59.69
CA PRO A 27 5.18 -12.95 -61.08
C PRO A 27 4.17 -11.83 -61.36
N VAL A 28 4.61 -11.03 -62.33
CA VAL A 28 3.98 -10.06 -63.23
C VAL A 28 2.50 -10.31 -63.55
N HIS A 29 1.69 -9.24 -63.56
CA HIS A 29 0.40 -9.19 -64.24
C HIS A 29 0.38 -7.99 -65.19
N SER A 30 0.32 -8.28 -66.49
CA SER A 30 0.00 -7.38 -67.59
C SER A 30 -1.48 -7.48 -67.92
N GLY A 31 -2.12 -6.35 -68.23
CA GLY A 31 -3.56 -6.27 -68.51
C GLY A 31 -3.99 -6.52 -69.96
N SER A 32 -5.29 -6.26 -70.14
CA SER A 32 -6.10 -6.00 -71.35
C SER A 32 -6.62 -7.17 -72.21
N ALA A 33 -7.95 -7.36 -72.11
CA ALA A 33 -8.99 -7.28 -73.15
C ALA A 33 -8.96 -8.20 -74.40
N GLN A 34 -10.06 -8.94 -74.64
CA GLN A 34 -11.16 -8.59 -75.57
C GLN A 34 -11.87 -9.81 -76.25
N ALA A 35 -13.19 -9.90 -76.00
CA ALA A 35 -14.35 -10.23 -76.88
C ALA A 35 -14.59 -11.58 -77.63
N ARG A 36 -15.92 -11.78 -77.84
CA ARG A 36 -16.71 -12.66 -78.75
C ARG A 36 -17.15 -14.00 -78.14
N GLY A 37 -18.41 -14.47 -78.19
CA GLY A 37 -19.70 -14.00 -78.71
C GLY A 37 -20.66 -15.19 -78.94
N LEU A 38 -21.96 -15.06 -78.55
CA LEU A 38 -23.18 -15.83 -78.92
C LEU A 38 -23.23 -17.36 -78.56
N THR A 39 -24.33 -18.03 -78.17
CA THR A 39 -25.79 -17.86 -78.34
C THR A 39 -26.57 -18.73 -77.30
N VAL A 40 -27.63 -18.14 -76.70
CA VAL A 40 -29.03 -18.62 -76.56
C VAL A 40 -29.31 -20.04 -75.98
N ASN A 41 -29.87 -20.17 -74.76
CA ASN A 41 -31.32 -20.28 -74.45
C ASN A 41 -31.64 -20.88 -73.06
N THR A 42 -32.85 -20.55 -72.60
CA THR A 42 -33.73 -21.26 -71.63
C THR A 42 -33.67 -20.90 -70.14
N ALA A 43 -34.86 -20.57 -69.64
CA ALA A 43 -35.19 -20.03 -68.34
C ALA A 43 -35.16 -21.08 -67.21
N VAL A 44 -34.78 -20.62 -66.01
CA VAL A 44 -35.52 -20.93 -64.78
C VAL A 44 -35.25 -19.84 -63.74
N ALA A 45 -36.33 -19.26 -63.24
CA ALA A 45 -36.33 -18.35 -62.11
C ALA A 45 -35.88 -19.09 -60.84
N SER A 46 -34.91 -18.52 -60.11
CA SER A 46 -34.71 -18.79 -58.69
C SER A 46 -34.12 -17.54 -58.02
N THR A 47 -35.02 -16.59 -57.78
CA THR A 47 -34.86 -15.59 -56.74
C THR A 47 -34.95 -16.26 -55.38
N ALA A 48 -33.83 -16.34 -54.67
CA ALA A 48 -33.66 -16.27 -53.20
C ALA A 48 -32.44 -17.10 -52.76
N GLY A 49 -31.27 -16.48 -52.73
CA GLY A 49 -30.06 -17.19 -52.29
C GLY A 49 -28.83 -16.33 -52.05
N PHE A 50 -28.97 -15.03 -51.78
CA PHE A 50 -27.85 -14.16 -51.44
C PHE A 50 -28.29 -13.20 -50.32
N GLY A 51 -28.20 -13.68 -49.08
CA GLY A 51 -28.55 -12.85 -47.91
C GLY A 51 -28.16 -13.40 -46.54
N PHE A 52 -27.35 -14.47 -46.44
CA PHE A 52 -27.05 -15.09 -45.14
C PHE A 52 -25.57 -15.38 -44.85
N ALA A 53 -24.66 -15.26 -45.82
CA ALA A 53 -23.23 -15.51 -45.59
C ALA A 53 -22.47 -14.34 -44.95
N ALA A 54 -22.98 -13.10 -45.07
CA ALA A 54 -22.42 -11.93 -44.38
C ALA A 54 -22.63 -11.98 -42.85
N THR A 55 -23.51 -12.84 -42.35
CA THR A 55 -24.07 -12.68 -41.01
C THR A 55 -23.19 -13.25 -39.89
N ARG A 56 -22.37 -14.29 -40.12
CA ARG A 56 -21.64 -14.96 -39.02
C ARG A 56 -20.28 -14.31 -38.74
N GLN A 57 -19.48 -14.03 -39.76
CA GLN A 57 -18.20 -13.32 -39.58
C GLN A 57 -18.43 -11.90 -39.05
N GLU A 58 -19.42 -11.19 -39.60
CA GLU A 58 -19.73 -9.81 -39.19
C GLU A 58 -20.28 -9.75 -37.75
N VAL A 59 -21.08 -10.73 -37.32
CA VAL A 59 -21.53 -10.83 -35.92
C VAL A 59 -20.36 -11.14 -34.97
N VAL A 60 -19.44 -12.03 -35.32
CA VAL A 60 -18.26 -12.33 -34.48
C VAL A 60 -17.34 -11.11 -34.36
N LEU A 61 -17.12 -10.36 -35.46
CA LEU A 61 -16.36 -9.11 -35.44
C LEU A 61 -17.05 -8.04 -34.59
N LYS A 62 -18.36 -7.83 -34.74
CA LYS A 62 -19.15 -6.90 -33.92
C LYS A 62 -19.12 -7.27 -32.43
N VAL A 63 -19.21 -8.56 -32.10
CA VAL A 63 -19.11 -9.05 -30.71
C VAL A 63 -17.70 -8.85 -30.15
N GLY A 64 -16.65 -9.09 -30.95
CA GLY A 64 -15.26 -8.80 -30.57
C GLY A 64 -15.02 -7.32 -30.28
N GLU A 65 -15.52 -6.43 -31.14
CA GLU A 65 -15.45 -4.98 -30.92
C GLU A 65 -16.23 -4.54 -29.68
N SER A 66 -17.43 -5.08 -29.43
CA SER A 66 -18.20 -4.76 -28.23
C SER A 66 -17.51 -5.24 -26.96
N ASN A 67 -16.89 -6.43 -26.99
CA ASN A 67 -16.12 -6.95 -25.86
C ASN A 67 -14.85 -6.12 -25.61
N LEU A 68 -14.17 -5.68 -26.67
CA LEU A 68 -13.02 -4.79 -26.57
C LEU A 68 -13.43 -3.43 -25.98
N LYS A 69 -14.52 -2.82 -26.45
CA LYS A 69 -15.05 -1.56 -25.91
C LYS A 69 -15.46 -1.70 -24.45
N THR A 70 -16.09 -2.82 -24.08
CA THR A 70 -16.47 -3.12 -22.68
C THR A 70 -15.24 -3.28 -21.79
N SER A 71 -14.20 -3.97 -22.26
CA SER A 71 -12.93 -4.14 -21.56
C SER A 71 -12.15 -2.83 -21.42
N GLN A 72 -12.12 -2.01 -22.47
CA GLN A 72 -11.51 -0.67 -22.41
C GLN A 72 -12.25 0.22 -21.40
N MET A 73 -13.59 0.22 -21.43
CA MET A 73 -14.40 0.99 -20.50
C MET A 73 -14.23 0.51 -19.04
N SER A 74 -14.20 -0.80 -18.80
CA SER A 74 -14.00 -1.34 -17.44
C SER A 74 -12.61 -1.00 -16.89
N ASN A 75 -11.57 -1.05 -17.75
CA ASN A 75 -10.22 -0.60 -17.39
C ASN A 75 -10.19 0.90 -17.04
N LEU A 76 -10.84 1.75 -17.83
CA LEU A 76 -10.94 3.18 -17.54
C LEU A 76 -11.66 3.46 -16.20
N MET A 77 -12.76 2.75 -15.93
CA MET A 77 -13.50 2.89 -14.67
C MET A 77 -12.67 2.41 -13.47
N ASN A 78 -11.93 1.31 -13.62
CA ASN A 78 -11.03 0.85 -12.57
C ASN A 78 -9.89 1.84 -12.32
N GLN A 79 -9.30 2.39 -13.39
CA GLN A 79 -8.29 3.45 -13.27
C GLN A 79 -8.84 4.69 -12.55
N ALA A 80 -10.06 5.12 -12.89
CA ALA A 80 -10.72 6.23 -12.19
C ALA A 80 -10.92 5.92 -10.70
N ARG A 81 -11.38 4.71 -10.36
CA ARG A 81 -11.54 4.25 -8.98
C ARG A 81 -10.22 4.24 -8.21
N LEU A 82 -9.16 3.70 -8.81
CA LEU A 82 -7.83 3.65 -8.17
C LEU A 82 -7.27 5.05 -7.96
N LYS A 83 -7.51 6.00 -8.88
CA LYS A 83 -7.11 7.41 -8.70
C LYS A 83 -7.78 8.04 -7.48
N VAL A 84 -9.09 7.81 -7.30
CA VAL A 84 -9.83 8.31 -6.12
C VAL A 84 -9.31 7.68 -4.83
N LEU A 85 -9.03 6.37 -4.83
CA LEU A 85 -8.50 5.70 -3.65
C LEU A 85 -7.11 6.24 -3.26
N ARG A 86 -6.22 6.42 -4.24
CA ARG A 86 -4.89 7.02 -4.02
C ARG A 86 -5.02 8.43 -3.45
N ALA A 87 -5.83 9.29 -4.06
CA ALA A 87 -6.02 10.65 -3.58
C ALA A 87 -6.55 10.70 -2.13
N ARG A 88 -7.38 9.73 -1.72
CA ARG A 88 -7.83 9.62 -0.32
C ARG A 88 -6.71 9.19 0.62
N ASP A 89 -5.89 8.22 0.22
CA ASP A 89 -4.75 7.78 1.02
C ASP A 89 -3.67 8.87 1.14
N ASP A 90 -3.46 9.66 0.08
CA ASP A 90 -2.55 10.82 0.07
C ASP A 90 -3.02 11.87 1.10
N LEU A 91 -4.31 12.22 1.12
CA LEU A 91 -4.87 13.15 2.10
C LEU A 91 -4.68 12.68 3.55
N ILE A 92 -4.82 11.37 3.81
CA ILE A 92 -4.58 10.82 5.15
C ILE A 92 -3.10 10.91 5.50
N THR A 93 -2.22 10.61 4.54
CA THR A 93 -0.77 10.70 4.73
C THR A 93 -0.35 12.13 5.07
N ASP A 94 -0.89 13.12 4.37
CA ASP A 94 -0.65 14.54 4.63
C ASP A 94 -1.13 14.96 6.03
N LEU A 95 -2.32 14.48 6.45
CA LEU A 95 -2.83 14.72 7.81
C LEU A 95 -1.90 14.15 8.87
N LEU A 96 -1.43 12.91 8.69
CA LEU A 96 -0.50 12.28 9.64
C LEU A 96 0.85 13.00 9.66
N ASN A 97 1.34 13.49 8.52
CA ASN A 97 2.54 14.30 8.44
C ASN A 97 2.36 15.64 9.18
N GLU A 98 1.20 16.30 9.05
CA GLU A 98 0.90 17.50 9.81
C GLU A 98 0.83 17.22 11.33
N ALA A 99 0.25 16.09 11.72
CA ALA A 99 0.23 15.66 13.12
C ALA A 99 1.66 15.45 13.66
N LYS A 100 2.58 14.86 12.88
CA LYS A 100 4.01 14.75 13.22
C LYS A 100 4.64 16.12 13.43
N GLN A 101 4.39 17.08 12.53
CA GLN A 101 4.89 18.44 12.68
C GLN A 101 4.36 19.14 13.94
N ARG A 102 3.09 18.91 14.30
CA ARG A 102 2.49 19.43 15.53
C ARG A 102 3.13 18.81 16.78
N LEU A 103 3.43 17.51 16.77
CA LEU A 103 4.17 16.85 17.85
C LEU A 103 5.56 17.46 18.04
N SER A 104 6.27 17.77 16.95
CA SER A 104 7.58 18.46 17.03
C SER A 104 7.49 19.84 17.69
N ARG A 105 6.34 20.52 17.62
CA ARG A 105 6.13 21.80 18.36
C ARG A 105 6.02 21.57 19.87
N VAL A 106 5.36 20.49 20.28
CA VAL A 106 5.24 20.12 21.72
C VAL A 106 6.59 19.76 22.32
N VAL A 107 7.47 19.12 21.54
CA VAL A 107 8.83 18.78 22.00
C VAL A 107 9.67 20.03 22.29
N LYS A 108 9.45 21.13 21.54
CA LYS A 108 10.15 22.40 21.80
C LYS A 108 9.78 23.01 23.15
N ASP A 109 8.59 22.73 23.67
CA ASP A 109 8.14 23.19 24.99
C ASP A 109 8.68 22.26 26.09
N THR A 110 9.87 22.58 26.62
CA THR A 110 10.59 21.72 27.58
C THR A 110 9.76 21.33 28.81
N THR A 111 8.91 22.22 29.33
CA THR A 111 8.08 21.94 30.51
C THR A 111 7.02 20.87 30.23
N ARG A 112 6.30 21.00 29.11
CA ARG A 112 5.30 20.02 28.67
C ARG A 112 5.97 18.71 28.27
N TYR A 113 7.11 18.81 27.59
CA TYR A 113 7.85 17.66 27.11
C TYR A 113 8.45 16.84 28.27
N GLN A 114 8.95 17.48 29.33
CA GLN A 114 9.43 16.78 30.53
C GLN A 114 8.32 15.94 31.18
N VAL A 115 7.12 16.50 31.37
CA VAL A 115 5.98 15.77 31.96
C VAL A 115 5.59 14.58 31.09
N LEU A 116 5.63 14.75 29.76
CA LEU A 116 5.36 13.68 28.81
C LEU A 116 6.44 12.58 28.89
N LEU A 117 7.72 12.95 28.94
CA LEU A 117 8.83 12.00 29.08
C LEU A 117 8.76 11.22 30.40
N ASP A 118 8.41 11.86 31.51
CA ASP A 118 8.23 11.20 32.81
C ASP A 118 7.22 10.04 32.68
N GLY A 119 6.09 10.26 31.98
CA GLY A 119 5.09 9.23 31.69
C GLY A 119 5.54 8.18 30.68
N LEU A 120 6.24 8.58 29.61
CA LEU A 120 6.72 7.66 28.58
C LEU A 120 7.76 6.68 29.12
N VAL A 121 8.71 7.15 29.92
CA VAL A 121 9.71 6.29 30.55
C VAL A 121 9.02 5.29 31.46
N LEU A 122 8.17 5.78 32.37
CA LEU A 122 7.48 4.92 33.33
C LEU A 122 6.61 3.84 32.66
N GLN A 123 5.84 4.21 31.62
CA GLN A 123 5.04 3.26 30.87
C GLN A 123 5.89 2.19 30.19
N GLY A 124 7.04 2.57 29.62
CA GLY A 124 7.96 1.60 29.02
C GLY A 124 8.53 0.63 30.04
N LEU A 125 8.85 1.09 31.26
CA LEU A 125 9.29 0.22 32.35
C LEU A 125 8.21 -0.79 32.74
N TYR A 126 6.94 -0.35 32.86
CA TYR A 126 5.82 -1.24 33.17
C TYR A 126 5.52 -2.27 32.08
N GLN A 127 5.89 -1.99 30.83
CA GLN A 127 5.69 -2.92 29.73
C GLN A 127 6.77 -4.02 29.70
N LEU A 128 7.99 -3.71 30.17
CA LEU A 128 9.12 -4.63 30.12
C LEU A 128 9.18 -5.56 31.34
N LEU A 129 8.95 -5.03 32.56
CA LEU A 129 8.95 -5.78 33.83
C LEU A 129 10.23 -6.60 34.14
N GLU A 130 11.37 -6.19 33.60
CA GLU A 130 12.69 -6.80 33.81
C GLU A 130 13.47 -6.15 34.96
N PRO A 131 14.43 -6.86 35.61
CA PRO A 131 15.24 -6.31 36.69
C PRO A 131 16.30 -5.32 36.21
N ARG A 132 16.76 -5.45 34.97
CA ARG A 132 17.74 -4.53 34.35
C ARG A 132 17.22 -4.02 33.03
N MET A 133 17.16 -2.69 32.90
CA MET A 133 16.66 -2.01 31.71
C MET A 133 17.64 -0.93 31.24
N ILE A 134 17.71 -0.76 29.93
CA ILE A 134 18.59 0.22 29.28
C ILE A 134 17.71 1.19 28.48
N VAL A 135 17.73 2.46 28.85
CA VAL A 135 16.97 3.52 28.18
C VAL A 135 17.85 4.18 27.13
N ARG A 136 17.37 4.16 25.88
CA ARG A 136 17.94 4.86 24.75
C ARG A 136 17.10 6.09 24.42
N CYS A 137 17.75 7.22 24.30
CA CYS A 137 17.13 8.50 24.00
C CYS A 137 17.94 9.27 22.95
N ARG A 138 17.42 10.40 22.49
CA ARG A 138 18.16 11.33 21.65
C ARG A 138 19.20 12.08 22.49
N LYS A 139 20.34 12.44 21.90
CA LYS A 139 21.43 13.17 22.60
C LYS A 139 20.96 14.46 23.29
N GLN A 140 20.03 15.18 22.66
CA GLN A 140 19.50 16.46 23.15
C GLN A 140 18.61 16.28 24.39
N ASP A 141 17.94 15.13 24.50
CA ASP A 141 16.96 14.85 25.56
C ASP A 141 17.59 14.16 26.77
N PHE A 142 18.88 13.81 26.71
CA PHE A 142 19.62 13.14 27.78
C PHE A 142 19.40 13.74 29.18
N PRO A 143 19.51 15.07 29.41
CA PRO A 143 19.30 15.63 30.75
C PRO A 143 17.84 15.46 31.23
N LEU A 144 16.86 15.58 30.32
CA LEU A 144 15.44 15.45 30.63
C LEU A 144 15.08 14.00 30.96
N VAL A 145 15.62 13.05 30.18
CA VAL A 145 15.43 11.61 30.39
C VAL A 145 16.11 11.15 31.68
N LYS A 146 17.28 11.71 32.04
CA LYS A 146 17.92 11.43 33.33
C LYS A 146 17.02 11.80 34.51
N ALA A 147 16.39 12.99 34.46
CA ALA A 147 15.44 13.41 35.48
C ALA A 147 14.18 12.53 35.49
N ALA A 148 13.68 12.14 34.31
CA ALA A 148 12.51 11.26 34.17
C ALA A 148 12.76 9.87 34.76
N VAL A 149 13.93 9.27 34.49
CA VAL A 149 14.33 7.97 35.04
C VAL A 149 14.42 8.02 36.57
N GLN A 150 15.03 9.07 37.14
CA GLN A 150 15.12 9.23 38.59
C GLN A 150 13.74 9.30 39.27
N LYS A 151 12.75 9.92 38.63
CA LYS A 151 11.36 9.94 39.10
C LYS A 151 10.62 8.62 38.86
N ALA A 152 10.92 7.92 37.77
CA ALA A 152 10.24 6.68 37.39
C ALA A 152 10.62 5.49 38.29
N ILE A 153 11.87 5.40 38.76
CA ILE A 153 12.34 4.31 39.63
C ILE A 153 11.47 4.13 40.90
N PRO A 154 11.22 5.16 41.74
CA PRO A 154 10.39 4.98 42.93
C PRO A 154 8.93 4.61 42.58
N MET A 155 8.36 5.21 41.54
CA MET A 155 7.00 4.90 41.06
C MET A 155 6.88 3.43 40.61
N TYR A 156 7.90 2.95 39.90
CA TYR A 156 7.97 1.55 39.45
C TYR A 156 8.08 0.58 40.64
N LYS A 157 8.95 0.87 41.61
CA LYS A 157 9.13 0.04 42.82
C LYS A 157 7.85 -0.07 43.63
N ILE A 158 7.10 1.04 43.80
CA ILE A 158 5.84 1.04 44.55
C ILE A 158 4.78 0.16 43.86
N ALA A 159 4.64 0.29 42.54
CA ALA A 159 3.60 -0.42 41.79
C ALA A 159 3.90 -1.92 41.60
N THR A 160 5.16 -2.28 41.34
CA THR A 160 5.55 -3.67 41.02
C THR A 160 6.12 -4.45 42.20
N LYS A 161 6.52 -3.76 43.28
CA LYS A 161 7.25 -4.31 44.44
C LYS A 161 8.56 -5.02 44.07
N LYS A 162 9.14 -4.67 42.92
CA LYS A 162 10.41 -5.19 42.44
C LYS A 162 11.43 -4.08 42.31
N ASP A 163 12.68 -4.38 42.66
CA ASP A 163 13.80 -3.51 42.36
C ASP A 163 14.13 -3.54 40.87
N VAL A 164 14.56 -2.41 40.35
CA VAL A 164 14.95 -2.21 38.95
C VAL A 164 16.24 -1.41 38.88
N ASP A 165 17.18 -1.87 38.07
CA ASP A 165 18.37 -1.14 37.63
C ASP A 165 18.09 -0.54 36.24
N VAL A 166 17.95 0.79 36.19
CA VAL A 166 17.68 1.52 34.94
C VAL A 166 18.92 2.33 34.57
N GLN A 167 19.57 1.95 33.47
CA GLN A 167 20.76 2.62 32.95
C GLN A 167 20.40 3.37 31.66
N ILE A 168 21.04 4.51 31.40
CA ILE A 168 20.86 5.25 30.13
C ILE A 168 22.02 4.91 29.21
N ASP A 169 21.72 4.51 27.98
CA ASP A 169 22.72 4.20 26.95
C ASP A 169 23.46 5.49 26.55
N GLN A 170 24.79 5.49 26.69
CA GLN A 170 25.65 6.61 26.32
C GLN A 170 26.44 6.35 25.02
N GLU A 171 26.40 5.12 24.50
CA GLU A 171 27.12 4.71 23.30
C GLU A 171 26.20 4.80 22.07
N ALA A 172 24.95 4.36 22.23
CA ALA A 172 23.97 4.37 21.16
C ALA A 172 22.77 5.26 21.52
N TYR A 173 22.57 6.31 20.71
CA TYR A 173 21.47 7.26 20.83
C TYR A 173 20.44 7.05 19.70
N LEU A 174 19.24 7.57 19.90
CA LEU A 174 18.25 7.67 18.83
C LEU A 174 18.72 8.65 17.74
N PRO A 175 18.37 8.39 16.46
CA PRO A 175 18.66 9.30 15.36
C PRO A 175 17.99 10.67 15.58
N GLU A 176 18.62 11.72 15.06
CA GLU A 176 18.17 13.10 15.21
C GLU A 176 16.90 13.44 14.42
N GLU A 177 16.51 12.57 13.48
CA GLU A 177 15.28 12.71 12.70
C GLU A 177 14.02 12.45 13.55
N ILE A 178 14.16 11.70 14.65
CA ILE A 178 13.06 11.41 15.57
C ILE A 178 12.74 12.67 16.38
N ALA A 179 11.48 13.07 16.37
CA ALA A 179 10.96 14.22 17.09
C ALA A 179 11.21 14.09 18.58
N GLY A 180 11.02 12.89 19.16
CA GLY A 180 11.45 12.60 20.51
C GLY A 180 10.86 11.33 21.11
N GLY A 181 11.15 11.13 22.39
CA GLY A 181 10.69 9.98 23.18
C GLY A 181 11.85 9.04 23.51
N VAL A 182 11.51 7.81 23.89
CA VAL A 182 12.50 6.86 24.41
C VAL A 182 12.26 5.45 23.87
N GLU A 183 13.35 4.70 23.71
CA GLU A 183 13.30 3.27 23.50
C GLU A 183 13.92 2.58 24.71
N ILE A 184 13.26 1.57 25.25
CA ILE A 184 13.73 0.85 26.43
C ILE A 184 14.05 -0.59 26.04
N TYR A 185 15.25 -1.02 26.38
CA TYR A 185 15.76 -2.36 26.13
C TYR A 185 15.88 -3.14 27.43
N ASN A 186 15.83 -4.46 27.35
CA ASN A 186 16.24 -5.30 28.47
C ASN A 186 17.77 -5.34 28.60
N GLY A 187 18.29 -5.89 29.70
CA GLY A 187 19.73 -6.04 29.92
C GLY A 187 20.47 -6.78 28.79
N ASP A 188 19.80 -7.74 28.13
CA ASP A 188 20.36 -8.52 27.00
C ASP A 188 20.18 -7.83 25.63
N ARG A 189 19.50 -6.69 25.57
CA ARG A 189 19.11 -5.96 24.34
C ARG A 189 18.29 -6.78 23.33
N LYS A 190 17.66 -7.89 23.76
CA LYS A 190 16.82 -8.76 22.93
C LYS A 190 15.39 -8.24 22.82
N ILE A 191 14.85 -7.72 23.91
CA ILE A 191 13.48 -7.18 23.97
C ILE A 191 13.61 -5.67 23.97
N LYS A 192 12.84 -5.01 23.09
CA LYS A 192 12.76 -3.56 23.00
C LYS A 192 11.32 -3.09 23.07
N VAL A 193 11.10 -1.99 23.77
CA VAL A 193 9.84 -1.23 23.79
C VAL A 193 10.13 0.13 23.18
N SER A 194 9.67 0.33 21.95
CA SER A 194 9.76 1.61 21.25
C SER A 194 8.61 2.51 21.69
N ASN A 195 8.90 3.51 22.52
CA ASN A 195 7.93 4.46 23.05
C ASN A 195 8.26 5.90 22.57
N THR A 196 8.63 6.01 21.29
CA THR A 196 8.82 7.30 20.61
C THR A 196 7.48 7.93 20.24
N LEU A 197 7.49 9.23 20.00
CA LEU A 197 6.28 9.97 19.61
C LEU A 197 5.72 9.48 18.28
N GLU A 198 6.59 9.12 17.33
CA GLU A 198 6.24 8.59 16.02
C GLU A 198 5.58 7.22 16.15
N SER A 199 6.19 6.29 16.90
CA SER A 199 5.61 4.96 17.11
C SER A 199 4.22 5.06 17.76
N ARG A 200 4.04 5.99 18.70
CA ARG A 200 2.72 6.23 19.30
C ARG A 200 1.72 6.80 18.32
N LEU A 201 2.11 7.80 17.54
CA LEU A 201 1.23 8.40 16.56
C LEU A 201 0.80 7.36 15.53
N ASP A 202 1.72 6.54 15.03
CA ASP A 202 1.42 5.51 14.04
C ASP A 202 0.50 4.42 14.64
N LEU A 203 0.72 4.00 15.90
CA LEU A 203 -0.15 3.05 16.60
C LEU A 203 -1.58 3.59 16.80
N ILE A 204 -1.71 4.83 17.29
CA ILE A 204 -3.01 5.48 17.50
C ILE A 204 -3.69 5.72 16.16
N ALA A 205 -2.94 6.19 15.15
CA ALA A 205 -3.47 6.42 13.81
C ALA A 205 -4.12 5.15 13.27
N GLN A 206 -3.43 4.00 13.32
CA GLN A 206 -3.96 2.71 12.86
C GLN A 206 -5.28 2.31 13.54
N GLN A 207 -5.39 2.53 14.85
CA GLN A 207 -6.60 2.22 15.61
C GLN A 207 -7.75 3.19 15.29
N MET A 208 -7.43 4.48 15.12
CA MET A 208 -8.40 5.55 14.88
C MET A 208 -8.74 5.74 13.39
N MET A 209 -8.07 5.03 12.47
CA MET A 209 -8.30 5.12 11.02
C MET A 209 -9.78 5.05 10.62
N PRO A 210 -10.63 4.17 11.20
CA PRO A 210 -12.04 4.12 10.85
C PRO A 210 -12.79 5.42 11.17
N GLU A 211 -12.49 6.01 12.33
CA GLU A 211 -13.09 7.27 12.77
C GLU A 211 -12.60 8.46 11.94
N VAL A 212 -11.28 8.53 11.69
CA VAL A 212 -10.66 9.55 10.83
C VAL A 212 -11.28 9.50 9.42
N ARG A 213 -11.46 8.30 8.85
CA ARG A 213 -12.12 8.15 7.53
C ARG A 213 -13.58 8.60 7.57
N GLY A 214 -14.32 8.27 8.63
CA GLY A 214 -15.70 8.72 8.80
C GLY A 214 -15.82 10.24 8.93
N ALA A 215 -14.89 10.88 9.66
CA ALA A 215 -14.86 12.33 9.83
C ALA A 215 -14.46 13.08 8.55
N LEU A 216 -13.49 12.57 7.78
CA LEU A 216 -13.00 13.23 6.56
C LEU A 216 -13.89 13.00 5.34
N PHE A 217 -14.40 11.78 5.16
CA PHE A 217 -15.09 11.37 3.93
C PHE A 217 -16.58 11.07 4.12
N GLY A 218 -17.09 11.21 5.35
CA GLY A 218 -18.45 10.88 5.72
C GLY A 218 -18.66 9.40 6.04
N ALA A 219 -19.73 9.13 6.78
CA ALA A 219 -20.13 7.77 7.11
C ALA A 219 -20.67 7.02 5.88
N ASN A 220 -20.51 5.70 5.88
CA ASN A 220 -21.07 4.86 4.83
C ASN A 220 -22.60 4.75 5.00
N ALA A 221 -23.36 5.34 4.08
CA ALA A 221 -24.83 5.31 4.08
C ALA A 221 -25.42 3.88 4.06
N ASN A 222 -24.66 2.89 3.59
CA ASN A 222 -25.09 1.50 3.52
C ASN A 222 -24.80 0.72 4.82
N ARG A 223 -24.07 1.29 5.80
CA ARG A 223 -23.79 0.63 7.07
C ARG A 223 -24.93 0.89 8.05
N LYS A 224 -25.72 -0.16 8.34
CA LYS A 224 -26.90 -0.09 9.22
C LYS A 224 -26.64 -0.52 10.67
N PHE A 225 -25.59 -1.30 10.92
CA PHE A 225 -25.27 -1.88 12.22
C PHE A 225 -23.81 -1.59 12.60
N LEU A 226 -23.54 -1.47 13.90
CA LEU A 226 -22.21 -1.20 14.47
C LEU A 226 -21.67 -2.38 15.30
N ASP A 227 -22.44 -3.47 15.31
CA ASP A 227 -22.34 -4.67 16.13
C ASP A 227 -21.21 -5.62 15.67
#